data_AF-A0A821TBF5-F1
#
_entry.id   AF-A0A821TBF5-F1
#
_cell.length_a   1.000
_cell.length_b   1.000
_cell.length_c   1.000
_cell.angle_alpha   90.00
_cell.angle_beta   90.00
_cell.angle_gamma   90.00
#
_symmetry.space_group_name_H-M   'P 1'
#
loop_
_entity.id
_entity.type
_entity.pdbx_description
1 polymer ?
#
loop_
_entity_poly.entity_id
_entity_poly.type
_entity_poly.pdbx_seq_one_letter_code
_entity_poly.pdbx_strand_id
1 'polypeptide(L)' 'MLVINNRNGTWTVNYTPNEVGETYIDVIYGDEVVNGSPFKVNVFDTNQIKVSNIDGG' A
#
# COMPACT_ATOMS: atom_id res chain seq x y z
N MET A 1 4.95 -9.89 -4.95
CA MET A 1 4.63 -8.69 -5.76
C MET A 1 4.04 -9.17 -7.07
N LEU A 2 2.76 -8.89 -7.31
CA LEU A 2 2.05 -9.28 -8.53
C LEU A 2 1.71 -8.00 -9.30
N VAL A 3 2.03 -7.97 -10.58
CA VAL A 3 1.71 -6.85 -11.47
C VAL A 3 0.74 -7.36 -12.54
N ILE A 4 -0.44 -6.76 -12.60
CA ILE A 4 -1.52 -7.12 -13.52
C ILE A 4 -1.70 -5.99 -14.52
N ASN A 5 -1.59 -6.30 -15.81
CA ASN A 5 -1.92 -5.37 -16.87
C ASN A 5 -3.42 -5.48 -17.19
N ASN A 6 -4.18 -4.41 -16.98
CA ASN A 6 -5.63 -4.39 -17.18
C ASN A 6 -6.05 -4.22 -18.64
N ARG A 7 -5.09 -4.13 -19.58
CA ARG A 7 -5.29 -3.98 -21.04
C ARG A 7 -6.13 -2.76 -21.44
N ASN A 8 -6.25 -1.79 -20.54
CA ASN A 8 -6.95 -0.52 -20.73
C ASN A 8 -6.03 0.69 -20.48
N GLY A 9 -4.71 0.47 -20.50
CA GLY A 9 -3.71 1.49 -20.18
C GLY A 9 -3.38 1.62 -18.69
N THR A 10 -4.03 0.84 -17.81
CA THR A 10 -3.74 0.82 -16.37
C THR A 10 -3.07 -0.48 -15.93
N TRP A 11 -2.32 -0.38 -14.83
CA TRP A 11 -1.58 -1.49 -14.23
C TRP A 11 -1.97 -1.58 -12.74
N THR A 12 -2.25 -2.78 -12.26
CA THR A 12 -2.58 -3.05 -10.85
C THR A 12 -1.41 -3.78 -10.21
N VAL A 13 -0.83 -3.20 -9.17
CA VAL A 13 0.26 -3.79 -8.39
C VAL A 13 -0.28 -4.26 -7.04
N ASN A 14 -0.11 -5.54 -6.74
CA ASN A 14 -0.44 -6.14 -5.46
C ASN A 14 0.85 -6.50 -4.71
N TYR A 15 1.02 -5.94 -3.52
CA TYR A 15 2.13 -6.20 -2.62
C TYR A 15 1.58 -6.59 -1.24
N THR A 16 2.05 -7.72 -0.73
CA THR A 16 1.81 -8.14 0.66
C THR A 16 3.05 -7.78 1.45
N PRO A 17 2.98 -6.77 2.33
CA PRO A 17 4.09 -6.44 3.21
C PRO A 17 4.31 -7.55 4.24
N ASN A 18 5.58 -7.91 4.46
CA ASN A 18 5.98 -8.88 5.49
C ASN A 18 6.34 -8.21 6.83
N GLU A 19 6.63 -6.91 6.79
CA GLU A 19 7.03 -6.13 7.96
C GLU A 19 6.04 -5.00 8.22
N VAL A 20 5.80 -4.76 9.51
CA VAL A 20 4.91 -3.73 10.02
C VAL A 20 5.70 -2.44 10.11
N GLY A 21 5.18 -1.36 9.54
CA GLY A 21 5.89 -0.08 9.52
C GLY A 21 5.53 0.80 8.35
N GLU A 22 6.21 1.93 8.29
CA GLU A 22 6.07 2.91 7.22
C GLU A 22 6.86 2.46 5.99
N THR A 23 6.15 2.23 4.89
CA THR A 23 6.72 1.82 3.60
C THR A 23 6.48 2.91 2.56
N TYR A 24 7.43 3.10 1.68
CA TYR A 24 7.32 4.02 0.54
C TYR A 24 7.29 3.21 -0.75
N ILE A 25 6.34 3.52 -1.62
CA ILE A 25 6.21 2.86 -2.92
C ILE A 25 6.54 3.88 -4.02
N ASP A 26 7.67 3.65 -4.68
CA ASP A 26 8.09 4.39 -5.86
C ASP A 26 7.39 3.83 -7.11
N VAL A 27 6.82 4.73 -7.92
CA VAL A 27 6.13 4.37 -9.15
C VAL A 27 6.72 5.21 -10.28
N ILE A 28 7.42 4.53 -11.19
CA ILE A 28 8.11 5.13 -12.34
C ILE A 28 7.44 4.60 -13.60
N TYR A 29 7.09 5.50 -14.52
CA TYR A 29 6.51 5.19 -15.81
C TYR A 29 7.28 5.90 -16.93
N GLY A 30 7.91 5.14 -17.82
CA GLY A 30 8.65 5.69 -18.95
C GLY A 30 9.79 6.61 -18.53
N ASP A 31 10.58 6.20 -17.53
CA ASP A 31 11.67 6.94 -16.89
C ASP A 31 11.25 8.21 -16.11
N GLU A 32 9.96 8.54 -16.04
CA GLU A 32 9.43 9.61 -15.21
C GLU A 32 8.71 9.08 -13.96
N VAL A 33 8.91 9.75 -12.82
CA VAL A 33 8.17 9.47 -11.59
C VAL A 33 6.74 9.96 -11.76
N VAL A 34 5.76 9.10 -11.48
CA VAL A 34 4.35 9.49 -11.60
C VAL A 34 3.99 10.54 -10.55
N ASN A 35 3.01 11.39 -10.87
CA ASN A 35 2.55 12.40 -9.95
C ASN A 35 2.04 11.77 -8.63
N GLY A 36 2.60 12.20 -7.50
CA GLY A 36 2.25 11.68 -6.17
C GLY A 36 3.11 10.52 -5.68
N SER A 37 4.08 10.03 -6.47
CA SER A 37 5.10 9.11 -6.00
C SER A 37 6.26 9.87 -5.32
N PRO A 38 6.86 9.31 -4.24
CA PRO A 38 6.51 8.06 -3.57
C PRO A 38 5.19 8.09 -2.81
N PHE A 39 4.45 6.98 -2.88
CA PHE A 39 3.25 6.78 -2.08
C PHE A 39 3.64 6.23 -0.70
N LYS A 40 3.32 6.99 0.34
CA LYS A 40 3.51 6.55 1.74
C LYS A 40 2.39 5.59 2.13
N VAL A 41 2.77 4.38 2.51
CA VAL A 41 1.87 3.30 2.96
C VAL A 41 2.26 2.90 4.37
N ASN A 42 1.33 3.05 5.31
CA ASN A 42 1.52 2.56 6.67
C ASN A 42 0.96 1.14 6.76
N VAL A 43 1.85 0.17 6.98
CA VAL A 43 1.49 -1.23 7.19
C VAL A 43 1.28 -1.45 8.67
N PHE A 44 0.08 -1.88 9.05
CA PHE A 44 -0.28 -2.19 10.43
C PHE A 44 -0.48 -3.70 10.60
N ASP A 45 0.03 -4.25 11.70
CA ASP A 45 -0.25 -5.64 12.10
C ASP A 45 -1.70 -5.73 12.59
N THR A 46 -2.55 -6.41 11.84
CA THR A 46 -3.94 -6.64 12.24
C THR A 46 -4.07 -7.52 13.48
N ASN A 47 -3.04 -8.29 13.86
CA ASN A 47 -3.04 -9.08 15.10
C ASN A 47 -2.81 -8.22 16.35
N GLN A 48 -2.24 -7.02 16.20
CA GLN A 48 -2.05 -6.05 17.29
C GLN A 48 -3.16 -5.00 17.36
N ILE A 49 -4.12 -5.03 16.43
CA ILE A 49 -5.33 -4.20 16.51
C ILE A 49 -6.23 -4.78 17.61
N LYS A 50 -5.94 -4.42 18.86
CA LYS A 50 -6.91 -4.52 19.94
C LYS A 50 -8.01 -3.50 19.67
N VAL A 51 -9.12 -3.95 19.07
CA VAL A 51 -10.37 -3.21 19.09
C VAL A 51 -10.85 -3.22 20.53
N SER A 52 -10.44 -2.22 21.33
CA SER A 52 -11.13 -1.94 22.58
C SER A 52 -12.48 -1.36 22.21
N ASN A 53 -13.54 -2.17 22.33
CA ASN A 53 -14.89 -1.62 22.36
C ASN A 53 -14.91 -0.55 23.46
N ILE A 54 -15.15 0.69 23.07
CA ILE A 54 -15.41 1.77 24.02
C ILE A 54 -16.86 1.59 24.42
N ASP A 55 -17.10 0.76 25.44
CA ASP A 55 -18.39 0.70 26.10
C ASP A 55 -18.58 2.03 26.83
N GLY A 56 -19.27 2.94 26.15
CA GLY A 56 -19.61 4.27 26.67
C GLY A 56 -20.67 4.15 27.77
N GLY A 57 -20.25 4.55 28.98
CA GLY A 57 -20.97 5.21 30.08
C GLY A 57 -22.49 5.05 30.20
#